data_AF-A0A8D8XMP7-F1
#
_entry.id   AF-A0A8D8XMP7-F1
#
_cell.length_a   1.000
_cell.length_b   1.000
_cell.length_c   1.000
_cell.angle_alpha   90.00
_cell.angle_beta   90.00
_cell.angle_gamma   90.00
#
_symmetry.space_group_name_H-M   'P 1'
#
loop_
_entity.id
_entity.type
_entity.pdbx_description
1 polymer ?
#
loop_
_entity_poly.entity_id
_entity_poly.type
_entity_poly.pdbx_seq_one_letter_code
_entity_poly.pdbx_strand_id
1 'polypeptide(L)'
;MKVIAFAFAFVLAVNAAEKNAASDKPKTYKRLIPADVLRDFPGMCFASTKCTTVEVGQHWELAPFCGRSTCVKSEEDARLLELVEDCGPLPKANPKCKLSEKTNKTAAFPECCPVFDCEPGVKLEYPEIPAPEGEPKAKAAAKSAAKPKAKA
;
A
#
# COMPACT_ATOMS: atom_id res chain seq x y z
N MET A 1 -12.25 -64.29 -14.09
CA MET A 1 -12.66 -64.06 -12.68
C MET A 1 -11.67 -63.15 -11.98
N LYS A 2 -11.99 -61.86 -11.85
CA LYS A 2 -12.00 -61.12 -10.58
C LYS A 2 -12.49 -59.70 -10.90
N VAL A 3 -13.80 -59.55 -10.76
CA VAL A 3 -14.47 -58.26 -10.71
C VAL A 3 -14.17 -57.70 -9.33
N ILE A 4 -13.51 -56.56 -9.23
CA ILE A 4 -13.48 -55.78 -7.99
C ILE A 4 -14.01 -54.40 -8.32
N ALA A 5 -15.25 -54.21 -7.90
CA ALA A 5 -15.94 -52.94 -7.86
C ALA A 5 -15.30 -52.04 -6.79
N PHE A 6 -14.96 -50.82 -7.17
CA PHE A 6 -14.89 -49.66 -6.28
C PHE A 6 -15.58 -48.54 -7.04
N ALA A 7 -16.86 -48.30 -6.76
CA ALA A 7 -17.32 -47.37 -5.72
C ALA A 7 -17.00 -45.91 -6.10
N PHE A 8 -18.09 -45.24 -6.47
CA PHE A 8 -18.27 -43.82 -6.75
C PHE A 8 -17.35 -42.86 -5.97
N ALA A 9 -16.70 -41.96 -6.69
CA ALA A 9 -16.36 -40.63 -6.21
C ALA A 9 -16.59 -39.63 -7.35
N PHE A 10 -17.82 -39.10 -7.42
CA PHE A 10 -18.19 -38.00 -8.30
C PHE A 10 -17.54 -36.73 -7.71
N VAL A 11 -16.35 -36.37 -8.20
CA VAL A 11 -15.69 -35.12 -7.82
C VAL A 11 -16.38 -33.98 -8.57
N LEU A 12 -17.38 -33.39 -7.93
CA LEU A 12 -17.94 -32.10 -8.36
C LEU A 12 -16.84 -31.04 -8.15
N ALA A 13 -16.15 -30.70 -9.24
CA ALA A 13 -15.31 -29.51 -9.31
C ALA A 13 -16.19 -28.27 -9.15
N VAL A 14 -16.34 -27.82 -7.91
CA VAL A 14 -16.85 -26.49 -7.61
C VAL A 14 -15.77 -25.51 -8.07
N ASN A 15 -15.90 -25.03 -9.30
CA ASN A 15 -15.22 -23.82 -9.75
C ASN A 15 -15.77 -22.67 -8.90
N ALA A 16 -15.14 -22.42 -7.76
CA ALA A 16 -15.27 -21.16 -7.06
C ALA A 16 -14.67 -20.09 -7.99
N ALA A 17 -15.55 -19.47 -8.77
CA ALA A 17 -15.22 -18.25 -9.48
C ALA A 17 -14.84 -17.22 -8.42
N GLU A 18 -13.53 -17.05 -8.19
CA GLU A 18 -12.96 -15.91 -7.50
C GLU A 18 -13.36 -14.68 -8.31
N LYS A 19 -14.52 -14.11 -7.96
CA LYS A 19 -14.84 -12.74 -8.28
C LYS A 19 -13.70 -11.94 -7.68
N ASN A 20 -12.82 -11.48 -8.56
CA ASN A 20 -11.95 -10.35 -8.30
C ASN A 20 -12.85 -9.14 -8.01
N ALA A 21 -13.42 -9.10 -6.81
CA ALA A 21 -13.80 -7.86 -6.19
C ALA A 21 -12.47 -7.12 -6.06
N ALA A 22 -12.26 -6.14 -6.93
CA ALA A 22 -11.28 -5.09 -6.72
C ALA A 22 -11.67 -4.45 -5.38
N SER A 23 -11.18 -5.05 -4.30
CA SER A 23 -11.30 -4.55 -2.95
C SER A 23 -10.66 -3.17 -2.97
N ASP A 24 -11.44 -2.20 -2.50
CA ASP A 24 -11.12 -0.79 -2.26
C ASP A 24 -9.97 -0.67 -1.24
N LYS A 25 -8.83 -1.32 -1.50
CA LYS A 25 -7.67 -1.26 -0.61
C LYS A 25 -7.10 0.15 -0.71
N PRO A 26 -6.86 0.84 0.43
CA PRO A 26 -6.26 2.16 0.42
C PRO A 26 -4.93 2.12 -0.33
N LYS A 27 -4.73 3.07 -1.26
CA LYS A 27 -3.49 3.16 -2.02
C LYS A 27 -2.34 3.51 -1.08
N THR A 28 -1.33 2.66 -1.01
CA THR A 28 -0.11 2.91 -0.23
C THR A 28 1.01 3.42 -1.14
N TYR A 29 1.93 4.15 -0.53
CA TYR A 29 3.10 4.73 -1.17
C TYR A 29 4.34 4.21 -0.47
N LYS A 30 5.42 4.07 -1.23
CA LYS A 30 6.71 3.62 -0.72
C LYS A 30 7.79 4.62 -1.10
N ARG A 31 8.74 4.85 -0.19
CA ARG A 31 9.94 5.64 -0.47
C ARG A 31 11.08 5.18 0.42
N LEU A 32 12.29 5.27 -0.10
CA LEU A 32 13.50 5.10 0.69
C LEU A 32 13.98 6.46 1.16
N ILE A 33 14.31 6.57 2.45
CA ILE A 33 15.01 7.72 3.01
C ILE A 33 16.29 7.24 3.70
N PRO A 34 17.31 8.10 3.86
CA PRO A 34 18.44 7.78 4.73
C PRO A 34 17.94 7.45 6.13
N ALA A 35 18.37 6.32 6.70
CA ALA A 35 18.01 5.99 8.07
C ALA A 35 18.76 6.91 9.04
N ASP A 36 18.08 7.30 10.12
CA ASP A 36 18.77 7.82 11.29
C ASP A 36 19.58 6.69 11.93
N VAL A 37 20.85 6.94 12.24
CA VAL A 37 21.75 5.98 12.86
C VAL A 37 22.39 6.62 14.06
N LEU A 38 22.27 5.98 15.23
CA LEU A 38 22.93 6.44 16.44
C LEU A 38 24.40 6.03 16.42
N ARG A 39 25.27 6.91 16.91
CA ARG A 39 26.73 6.66 17.00
C ARG A 39 27.07 5.33 17.69
N ASP A 40 26.34 5.01 18.75
CA ASP A 40 26.61 3.83 19.57
C ASP A 40 26.03 2.55 18.94
N PHE A 41 25.23 2.67 17.87
CA PHE A 41 24.56 1.57 17.19
C PHE A 41 24.64 1.69 15.65
N PRO A 42 25.85 1.66 15.06
CA PRO A 42 26.06 1.96 13.64
C PRO A 42 25.42 0.96 12.66
N GLY A 43 25.03 -0.22 13.13
CA GLY A 43 24.40 -1.29 12.34
C GLY A 43 22.87 -1.36 12.47
N MET A 44 22.24 -0.40 13.14
CA MET A 44 20.79 -0.37 13.37
C MET A 44 20.19 0.97 12.95
N CYS A 45 18.97 0.95 12.44
CA CYS A 45 18.19 2.17 12.20
C CYS A 45 17.64 2.69 13.54
N PHE A 46 17.40 3.99 13.64
CA PHE A 46 16.77 4.60 14.80
C PHE A 46 15.34 5.03 14.47
N ALA A 47 14.37 4.40 15.13
CA ALA A 47 12.96 4.71 14.99
C ALA A 47 12.58 5.89 15.89
N SER A 48 12.61 7.11 15.34
CA SER A 48 12.32 8.36 16.08
C SER A 48 10.94 8.38 16.74
N THR A 49 9.91 7.81 16.10
CA THR A 49 8.55 7.71 16.65
C THR A 49 8.43 6.75 17.84
N LYS A 50 9.42 5.86 18.03
CA LYS A 50 9.47 4.87 19.11
C LYS A 50 10.60 5.11 20.10
N CYS A 51 11.51 6.05 19.80
CA CYS A 51 12.74 6.30 20.54
C CYS A 51 13.57 5.03 20.79
N THR A 52 13.69 4.14 19.79
CA THR A 52 14.43 2.87 19.90
C THR A 52 15.22 2.57 18.63
N THR A 53 16.26 1.76 18.75
CA THR A 53 16.94 1.17 17.60
C THR A 53 16.18 -0.05 17.07
N VAL A 54 16.31 -0.29 15.76
CA VAL A 54 15.66 -1.36 15.02
C VAL A 54 16.67 -2.05 14.10
N GLU A 55 16.73 -3.38 14.16
CA GLU A 55 17.63 -4.18 13.35
C GLU A 55 17.23 -4.19 11.86
N VAL A 56 18.21 -4.44 10.99
CA VAL A 56 17.97 -4.59 9.55
C VAL A 56 16.98 -5.73 9.29
N GLY A 57 15.97 -5.46 8.46
CA GLY A 57 14.87 -6.36 8.14
C GLY A 57 13.67 -6.25 9.07
N GLN A 58 13.79 -5.54 10.20
CA GLN A 58 12.68 -5.30 11.12
C GLN A 58 11.92 -4.02 10.76
N HIS A 59 10.65 -3.98 11.14
CA HIS A 59 9.75 -2.86 10.87
C HIS A 59 9.10 -2.31 12.13
N TRP A 60 8.63 -1.06 12.06
CA TRP A 60 7.90 -0.40 13.14
C TRP A 60 6.76 0.46 12.58
N GLU A 61 5.70 0.61 13.38
CA GLU A 61 4.60 1.52 13.07
C GLU A 61 5.01 2.97 13.31
N LEU A 62 4.60 3.88 12.42
CA LEU A 62 4.87 5.31 12.47
C LEU A 62 3.86 6.10 13.31
N ALA A 63 3.01 5.42 14.08
CA ALA A 63 2.02 6.03 14.96
C ALA A 63 2.64 7.19 15.76
N PRO A 64 2.01 8.39 15.77
CA PRO A 64 0.61 8.67 15.39
C PRO A 64 0.34 8.88 13.89
N PHE A 65 1.35 8.77 13.02
CA PHE A 65 1.15 8.79 11.57
C PHE A 65 0.70 7.43 11.06
N CYS A 66 -0.14 7.41 10.02
CA CYS A 66 -0.56 6.16 9.38
C CYS A 66 0.49 5.71 8.37
N GLY A 67 1.37 4.83 8.82
CA GLY A 67 2.45 4.28 8.02
C GLY A 67 3.27 3.29 8.83
N ARG A 68 4.16 2.58 8.14
CA ARG A 68 5.18 1.74 8.75
C ARG A 68 6.52 2.02 8.09
N SER A 69 7.58 1.78 8.84
CA SER A 69 8.94 1.86 8.35
C SER A 69 9.65 0.54 8.52
N THR A 70 10.57 0.23 7.62
CA THR A 70 11.42 -0.96 7.68
C THR A 70 12.87 -0.53 7.58
N CYS A 71 13.72 -1.05 8.47
CA CYS A 71 15.16 -0.83 8.39
C CYS A 71 15.73 -1.71 7.28
N VAL A 72 16.35 -1.11 6.26
CA VAL A 72 16.94 -1.85 5.14
C VAL A 72 18.37 -1.39 4.92
N LYS A 73 19.17 -2.25 4.27
CA LYS A 73 20.51 -1.89 3.83
C LYS A 73 20.45 -1.50 2.36
N SER A 74 21.16 -0.44 1.99
CA SER A 74 21.33 -0.06 0.59
C SER A 74 22.00 -1.20 -0.20
N GLU A 75 21.57 -1.41 -1.45
CA GLU A 75 22.20 -2.37 -2.35
C GLU A 75 23.44 -1.76 -3.04
N GLU A 76 23.46 -0.43 -3.18
CA GLU A 76 24.51 0.31 -3.90
C GLU A 76 25.69 0.66 -2.98
N ASP A 77 25.41 0.87 -1.69
CA ASP A 77 26.41 1.22 -0.70
C ASP A 77 26.13 0.56 0.66
N ALA A 78 27.06 0.67 1.59
CA ALA A 78 26.93 0.04 2.91
C ALA A 78 26.00 0.82 3.88
N ARG A 79 25.30 1.87 3.43
CA ARG A 79 24.46 2.71 4.31
C ARG A 79 23.15 2.02 4.65
N LEU A 80 22.58 2.44 5.79
CA LEU A 80 21.23 2.07 6.20
C LEU A 80 20.21 3.05 5.62
N LEU A 81 19.10 2.49 5.15
CA LEU A 81 17.95 3.22 4.64
C LEU A 81 16.72 2.82 5.44
N GLU A 82 15.76 3.72 5.49
CA GLU A 82 14.43 3.45 6.02
C GLU A 82 13.45 3.38 4.85
N LEU A 83 12.87 2.20 4.63
CA LEU A 83 11.77 2.02 3.69
C LEU A 83 10.48 2.46 4.38
N VAL A 84 10.00 3.64 4.04
CA VAL A 84 8.76 4.21 4.55
C VAL A 84 7.61 3.79 3.64
N GLU A 85 6.59 3.16 4.23
CA GLU A 85 5.32 2.86 3.59
C GLU A 85 4.21 3.65 4.28
N ASP A 86 3.55 4.56 3.57
CA ASP A 86 2.52 5.43 4.12
C ASP A 86 1.33 5.57 3.14
N CYS A 87 0.33 6.37 3.52
CA CYS A 87 -0.86 6.61 2.68
C CYS A 87 -0.61 7.61 1.54
N GLY A 88 0.60 8.17 1.45
CA GLY A 88 1.00 9.17 0.47
C GLY A 88 0.37 10.55 0.67
N PRO A 89 0.45 11.41 -0.36
CA PRO A 89 -0.06 12.76 -0.28
C PRO A 89 -1.58 12.76 -0.13
N LEU A 90 -2.09 13.65 0.71
CA LEU A 90 -3.52 13.90 0.76
C LEU A 90 -3.98 14.57 -0.54
N PRO A 91 -5.20 14.28 -1.01
CA PRO A 91 -5.75 14.95 -2.18
C PRO A 91 -5.92 16.45 -1.91
N LYS A 92 -5.92 17.23 -2.99
CA LYS A 92 -6.30 18.65 -2.95
C LYS A 92 -7.73 18.77 -2.43
N ALA A 93 -7.99 19.83 -1.67
CA ALA A 93 -9.31 20.10 -1.12
C ALA A 93 -10.36 20.15 -2.25
N ASN A 94 -11.39 19.31 -2.14
CA ASN A 94 -12.48 19.24 -3.09
C ASN A 94 -13.81 19.18 -2.31
N PRO A 95 -14.70 20.18 -2.44
CA PRO A 95 -15.95 20.22 -1.69
C PRO A 95 -16.92 19.07 -2.04
N LYS A 96 -16.68 18.37 -3.17
CA LYS A 96 -17.49 17.23 -3.63
C LYS A 96 -16.97 15.87 -3.17
N CYS A 97 -15.92 15.85 -2.35
CA CYS A 97 -15.35 14.64 -1.77
C CYS A 97 -15.15 14.85 -0.27
N LYS A 98 -15.65 13.91 0.54
CA LYS A 98 -15.52 13.93 2.00
C LYS A 98 -14.75 12.72 2.50
N LEU A 99 -14.10 12.84 3.65
CA LEU A 99 -13.53 11.68 4.32
C LEU A 99 -14.66 10.72 4.69
N SER A 100 -14.52 9.46 4.30
CA SER A 100 -15.49 8.40 4.56
C SER A 100 -15.50 8.03 6.04
N GLU A 101 -16.68 7.71 6.56
CA GLU A 101 -16.85 7.13 7.90
C GLU A 101 -16.18 5.75 8.04
N LYS A 102 -15.84 5.11 6.92
CA LYS A 102 -15.04 3.87 6.88
C LYS A 102 -13.58 4.09 7.30
N THR A 103 -13.11 5.33 7.34
CA THR A 103 -11.72 5.64 7.72
C THR A 103 -11.53 5.43 9.22
N ASN A 104 -10.76 4.41 9.59
CA ASN A 104 -10.38 4.18 10.98
C ASN A 104 -8.95 4.63 11.27
N LYS A 105 -8.77 5.90 11.64
CA LYS A 105 -7.44 6.51 11.87
C LYS A 105 -6.60 5.86 12.97
N THR A 106 -7.20 5.05 13.85
CA THR A 106 -6.48 4.37 14.95
C THR A 106 -6.12 2.93 14.62
N ALA A 107 -6.53 2.42 13.45
CA ALA A 107 -6.14 1.10 12.99
C ALA A 107 -4.63 1.02 12.69
N ALA A 108 -4.10 -0.20 12.56
CA ALA A 108 -2.74 -0.39 12.07
C ALA A 108 -2.66 -0.07 10.58
N PHE A 109 -1.49 0.36 10.10
CA PHE A 109 -1.26 0.52 8.66
C PHE A 109 -1.41 -0.84 7.95
N PRO A 110 -2.06 -0.92 6.76
CA PRO A 110 -2.57 0.18 5.93
C PRO A 110 -4.04 0.59 6.18
N GLU A 111 -4.70 -0.03 7.15
CA GLU A 111 -6.14 0.16 7.39
C GLU A 111 -6.48 1.53 7.99
N CYS A 112 -5.49 2.24 8.53
CA CYS A 112 -5.66 3.63 8.97
C CYS A 112 -5.65 4.67 7.85
N CYS A 113 -5.41 4.25 6.60
CA CYS A 113 -5.33 5.18 5.49
C CYS A 113 -6.69 5.82 5.17
N PRO A 114 -6.71 7.11 4.77
CA PRO A 114 -7.94 7.82 4.52
C PRO A 114 -8.67 7.29 3.30
N VAL A 115 -9.95 6.96 3.47
CA VAL A 115 -10.88 6.62 2.39
C VAL A 115 -11.78 7.82 2.15
N PHE A 116 -12.01 8.19 0.89
CA PHE A 116 -12.82 9.34 0.53
C PHE A 116 -14.05 8.93 -0.27
N ASP A 117 -15.21 9.45 0.13
CA ASP A 117 -16.46 9.30 -0.60
C ASP A 117 -16.68 10.57 -1.44
N CYS A 118 -16.73 10.41 -2.76
CA CYS A 118 -16.92 11.49 -3.73
C CYS A 118 -18.28 11.39 -4.44
N GLU A 119 -18.84 12.52 -4.87
CA GLU A 119 -20.00 12.54 -5.77
C GLU A 119 -19.72 11.77 -7.08
N PRO A 120 -20.74 11.17 -7.73
CA PRO A 120 -20.55 10.38 -8.94
C PRO A 120 -19.81 11.15 -10.04
N GLY A 121 -18.71 10.58 -10.54
CA GLY A 121 -17.91 11.17 -11.61
C GLY A 121 -16.84 12.16 -11.15
N VAL A 122 -16.79 12.51 -9.86
CA VAL A 122 -15.72 13.34 -9.28
C VAL A 122 -14.51 12.46 -8.96
N LYS A 123 -13.33 12.90 -9.41
CA LYS A 123 -12.05 12.26 -9.07
C LYS A 123 -11.25 13.20 -8.18
N LEU A 124 -10.56 12.63 -7.21
CA LEU A 124 -9.61 13.37 -6.39
C LEU A 124 -8.36 13.71 -7.19
N GLU A 125 -7.97 14.97 -7.13
CA GLU A 125 -6.69 15.43 -7.65
C GLU A 125 -5.67 15.42 -6.52
N TYR A 126 -4.51 14.83 -6.76
CA TYR A 126 -3.41 14.81 -5.80
C TYR A 126 -2.38 15.88 -6.17
N PRO A 127 -1.67 16.46 -5.18
CA PRO A 127 -0.49 17.28 -5.44
C PRO A 127 0.53 16.51 -6.29
N GLU A 128 1.17 17.21 -7.22
CA GLU A 128 2.30 16.65 -7.95
C GLU A 128 3.50 16.61 -7.00
N ILE A 129 4.00 15.41 -6.71
CA ILE A 129 5.22 15.26 -5.91
C ILE A 129 6.39 15.36 -6.90
N PRO A 130 7.33 16.29 -6.71
CA PRO A 130 8.55 16.29 -7.50
C PRO A 130 9.25 14.94 -7.28
N ALA A 131 9.50 14.21 -8.38
CA ALA A 131 10.19 12.94 -8.30
C ALA A 131 11.59 13.17 -7.71
N PRO A 132 12.04 12.35 -6.75
CA PRO A 132 13.44 12.39 -6.33
C PRO A 132 14.32 12.13 -7.57
N GLU A 133 15.39 12.91 -7.72
CA GLU A 133 16.33 12.78 -8.82
C GLU A 133 17.01 11.40 -8.73
N GLY A 134 16.50 10.40 -9.48
CA GLY A 134 17.11 9.06 -9.53
C GLY A 134 16.18 7.88 -9.82
N GLU A 135 14.86 8.00 -9.61
CA GLU A 135 13.95 6.86 -9.85
C GLU A 135 13.31 6.89 -11.26
N PRO A 136 13.31 5.77 -12.01
CA PRO A 136 12.62 5.71 -13.30
C PRO A 136 11.11 5.85 -13.09
N LYS A 137 10.53 6.86 -13.75
CA LYS A 137 9.10 7.23 -13.68
C LYS A 137 8.20 6.00 -13.90
N ALA A 138 7.59 5.50 -12.81
CA ALA A 138 6.43 4.63 -12.92
C ALA A 138 5.28 5.45 -13.52
N LYS A 139 5.09 5.28 -14.83
CA LYS A 139 4.08 6.01 -15.61
C LYS A 139 2.72 5.88 -14.93
N ALA A 140 2.12 7.03 -14.62
CA ALA A 140 0.73 7.17 -14.21
C ALA A 140 -0.20 6.42 -15.18
N ALA A 141 -0.61 5.21 -14.81
CA ALA A 141 -1.60 4.44 -15.53
C ALA A 141 -3.00 4.85 -15.05
N ALA A 142 -3.46 5.99 -15.52
CA ALA A 142 -4.87 6.35 -15.54
C ALA A 142 -5.22 6.96 -16.91
N LYS A 143 -4.96 6.20 -17.99
CA LYS A 143 -5.63 6.44 -19.27
C LYS A 143 -7.06 5.94 -19.14
N SER A 144 -7.95 6.89 -18.88
CA SER A 144 -9.30 7.03 -19.41
C SER A 144 -9.94 5.77 -19.99
N ALA A 145 -10.89 5.19 -19.24
CA ALA A 145 -11.88 4.28 -19.79
C ALA A 145 -12.71 5.03 -20.85
N ALA A 146 -12.44 4.73 -22.13
CA ALA A 146 -13.28 5.13 -23.24
C ALA A 146 -14.57 4.29 -23.20
N LYS A 147 -15.70 4.97 -23.03
CA LYS A 147 -17.07 4.41 -23.06
C LYS A 147 -17.46 4.08 -24.51
N PRO A 148 -17.83 2.84 -24.87
CA PRO A 148 -18.64 2.62 -26.06
C PRO A 148 -20.08 3.04 -25.75
N LYS A 149 -20.61 3.97 -26.55
CA LYS A 149 -22.02 4.35 -26.53
C LYS A 149 -22.86 3.16 -27.00
N ALA A 150 -23.78 2.69 -26.16
CA ALA A 150 -24.94 1.93 -26.61
C ALA A 150 -25.83 2.85 -27.46
N LYS A 151 -26.24 2.39 -28.64
CA LYS A 151 -27.36 2.96 -29.40
C LYS A 151 -28.53 1.97 -29.34
N ALA A 152 -29.71 2.59 -29.24
CA ALA A 152 -31.05 2.02 -29.15
C ALA A 152 -31.39 1.05 -30.29
#